data_AF-A0A168T0H4-F1
#
_entry.id   AF-A0A168T0H4-F1
#
_cell.length_a   1.000
_cell.length_b   1.000
_cell.length_c   1.000
_cell.angle_alpha   90.00
_cell.angle_beta   90.00
_cell.angle_gamma   90.00
#
_symmetry.space_group_name_H-M   'P 1'
#
loop_
_entity.id
_entity.type
_entity.pdbx_description
1 polymer ?
#
loop_
_entity_poly.entity_id
_entity_poly.type
_entity_poly.pdbx_seq_one_letter_code
_entity_poly.pdbx_strand_id
1 'polypeptide(L)'
;MKVYLCFVLLYVTYVNAGSLPSFIKPCSRSDPQLNQCVEKVISAAGAKFTEGIPELGIAPLDPVELGTVFVDNPALKLTFTDTVVTGLKGFRVNTYKINPDKGKATLDFTANVTLKAHYVMDGQVLILPIKGDGESRIKITNLNIVVKYDFVERDGHWNVPSYKDHYKMDRAQFKFTNLFGGNKELAQTTQRFTNENWEIIMSEIAPPAIKQIIKKCVDQVNKFFGAIPAAELLPSN
;
A
#
# COMPACT_ATOMS: atom_id res chain seq x y z
N MET A 1 65.00 -11.66 -12.25
CA MET A 1 63.69 -11.17 -12.74
C MET A 1 62.63 -12.18 -12.32
N LYS A 2 61.81 -11.89 -11.30
CA LYS A 2 60.70 -12.75 -10.87
C LYS A 2 59.39 -12.07 -11.26
N VAL A 3 58.74 -12.59 -12.29
CA VAL A 3 57.42 -12.13 -12.75
C VAL A 3 56.38 -12.85 -11.89
N TYR A 4 55.68 -12.12 -11.02
CA TYR A 4 54.54 -12.65 -10.29
C TYR A 4 53.29 -12.48 -11.18
N LEU A 5 52.72 -13.61 -11.62
CA LEU A 5 51.46 -13.67 -12.36
C LEU A 5 50.31 -13.45 -11.36
N CYS A 6 49.67 -12.29 -11.38
CA CYS A 6 48.42 -12.05 -10.65
C CYS A 6 47.27 -12.75 -11.40
N PHE A 7 46.78 -13.87 -10.86
CA PHE A 7 45.50 -14.46 -11.26
C PHE A 7 44.36 -13.61 -10.68
N VAL A 8 43.73 -12.78 -11.51
CA VAL A 8 42.47 -12.11 -11.18
C VAL A 8 41.34 -13.13 -11.41
N LEU A 9 40.84 -13.72 -10.32
CA LEU A 9 39.62 -14.52 -10.33
C LEU A 9 38.43 -13.58 -10.50
N LEU A 10 37.93 -13.47 -11.74
CA LEU A 10 36.63 -12.90 -12.05
C LEU A 10 35.55 -13.81 -11.45
N TYR A 11 35.09 -13.47 -10.24
CA TYR A 11 33.84 -14.01 -9.71
C TYR A 11 32.70 -13.45 -10.56
N VAL A 12 32.24 -14.24 -11.54
CA VAL A 12 30.94 -14.01 -12.16
C VAL A 12 29.90 -14.35 -11.09
N THR A 13 29.41 -13.33 -10.39
CA THR A 13 28.22 -13.48 -9.55
C THR A 13 27.05 -13.76 -10.49
N TYR A 14 26.71 -15.04 -10.66
CA TYR A 14 25.41 -15.41 -11.19
C TYR A 14 24.37 -14.83 -10.23
N VAL A 15 23.70 -13.76 -10.65
CA VAL A 15 22.46 -13.35 -10.01
C VAL A 15 21.48 -14.47 -10.32
N ASN A 16 21.26 -15.37 -9.36
CA ASN A 16 20.19 -16.33 -9.47
C ASN A 16 18.89 -15.53 -9.58
N ALA A 17 18.28 -15.56 -10.76
CA ALA A 17 16.92 -15.08 -10.94
C ALA A 17 16.02 -15.81 -9.95
N GLY A 18 15.19 -15.08 -9.22
CA GLY A 18 14.24 -15.67 -8.28
C GLY A 18 13.21 -16.50 -9.04
N SER A 19 12.86 -17.66 -8.49
CA SER A 19 11.75 -18.46 -8.99
C SER A 19 10.42 -17.91 -8.46
N LEU A 20 9.38 -17.97 -9.29
CA LEU A 20 8.04 -17.57 -8.87
C LEU A 20 7.60 -18.37 -7.62
N PRO A 21 7.13 -17.71 -6.54
CA PRO A 21 6.66 -18.42 -5.34
C PRO A 21 5.55 -19.42 -5.68
N SER A 22 5.60 -20.61 -5.08
CA SER A 22 4.71 -21.74 -5.43
C SER A 22 3.22 -21.49 -5.21
N PHE A 23 2.85 -20.48 -4.42
CA PHE A 23 1.47 -20.07 -4.21
C PHE A 23 0.94 -19.12 -5.30
N ILE A 24 1.81 -18.63 -6.19
CA ILE A 24 1.46 -17.83 -7.36
C ILE A 24 1.52 -18.73 -8.58
N LYS A 25 0.39 -18.88 -9.26
CA LYS A 25 0.32 -19.60 -10.54
C LYS A 25 0.35 -18.57 -11.66
N PRO A 26 1.29 -18.64 -12.61
CA PRO A 26 1.37 -17.65 -13.67
C PRO A 26 0.25 -17.85 -14.70
N CYS A 27 -0.04 -16.80 -15.45
CA CYS A 27 -0.98 -16.80 -16.57
C CYS A 27 -0.21 -16.76 -17.88
N SER A 28 -0.66 -17.50 -18.89
CA SER A 28 -0.08 -17.37 -20.23
C SER A 28 -0.40 -15.99 -20.80
N ARG A 29 0.60 -15.31 -21.37
CA ARG A 29 0.45 -14.07 -22.14
C ARG A 29 -0.55 -14.23 -23.28
N SER A 30 -0.65 -15.45 -23.84
CA SER A 30 -1.52 -15.80 -24.96
C SER A 30 -2.93 -16.20 -24.54
N ASP A 31 -3.23 -16.20 -23.23
CA ASP A 31 -4.57 -16.55 -22.72
C ASP A 31 -5.63 -15.54 -23.23
N PRO A 32 -6.67 -15.97 -23.97
CA PRO A 32 -7.73 -15.08 -24.42
C PRO A 32 -8.52 -14.44 -23.26
N GLN A 33 -8.42 -14.98 -22.05
CA GLN A 33 -8.98 -14.47 -20.79
C GLN A 33 -7.89 -13.99 -19.82
N LEU A 34 -6.78 -13.47 -20.35
CA LEU A 34 -5.62 -13.03 -19.55
C LEU A 34 -6.00 -12.16 -18.35
N ASN A 35 -6.89 -11.18 -18.53
CA ASN A 35 -7.35 -10.30 -17.45
C ASN A 35 -7.97 -11.10 -16.29
N GLN A 36 -8.88 -12.01 -16.60
CA GLN A 36 -9.56 -12.86 -15.62
C GLN A 36 -8.61 -13.87 -14.99
N CYS A 37 -7.64 -14.38 -15.75
CA CYS A 37 -6.60 -15.25 -15.20
C CYS A 37 -5.81 -14.51 -14.12
N VAL A 38 -5.24 -13.34 -14.44
CA VAL A 38 -4.41 -12.58 -13.48
C VAL A 38 -5.25 -12.08 -12.30
N GLU A 39 -6.51 -11.68 -12.53
CA GLU A 39 -7.44 -11.32 -11.45
C GLU A 39 -7.61 -12.44 -10.42
N LYS A 40 -7.78 -13.69 -10.88
CA LYS A 40 -7.89 -14.88 -10.02
C LYS A 40 -6.58 -15.15 -9.27
N VAL A 41 -5.44 -14.96 -9.93
CA VAL A 41 -4.12 -15.12 -9.30
C VAL A 41 -3.95 -14.12 -8.17
N ILE A 42 -4.22 -12.83 -8.41
CA ILE A 42 -4.14 -11.79 -7.38
C ILE A 42 -5.12 -12.10 -6.24
N SER A 43 -6.34 -12.53 -6.55
CA SER A 43 -7.35 -12.88 -5.54
C SER A 43 -6.93 -14.07 -4.66
N ALA A 44 -6.28 -15.09 -5.25
CA ALA A 44 -5.86 -16.30 -4.55
C ALA A 44 -4.55 -16.13 -3.77
N ALA A 45 -3.59 -15.39 -4.35
CA ALA A 45 -2.25 -15.22 -3.78
C ALA A 45 -2.12 -13.95 -2.92
N GLY A 46 -3.02 -12.98 -3.09
CA GLY A 46 -2.91 -11.65 -2.50
C GLY A 46 -2.77 -11.66 -0.99
N ALA A 47 -3.60 -12.44 -0.29
CA ALA A 47 -3.53 -12.55 1.17
C ALA A 47 -2.14 -13.06 1.65
N LYS A 48 -1.56 -14.04 0.96
CA LYS A 48 -0.21 -14.52 1.24
C LYS A 48 0.85 -13.48 0.88
N PHE A 49 0.69 -12.78 -0.23
CA PHE A 49 1.60 -11.70 -0.61
C PHE A 49 1.66 -10.59 0.46
N THR A 50 0.52 -10.26 1.09
CA THR A 50 0.48 -9.26 2.19
C THR A 50 1.17 -9.71 3.47
N GLU A 51 1.44 -11.01 3.65
CA GLU A 51 2.24 -11.50 4.78
C GLU A 51 3.75 -11.23 4.57
N GLY A 52 4.15 -10.83 3.36
CA GLY A 52 5.54 -10.66 2.97
C GLY A 52 6.13 -11.93 2.35
N ILE A 53 7.29 -11.79 1.71
CA ILE A 53 8.06 -12.89 1.11
C ILE A 53 9.53 -12.63 1.46
N PRO A 54 10.00 -13.04 2.65
CA PRO A 54 11.33 -12.71 3.16
C PRO A 54 12.48 -13.11 2.22
N GLU A 55 12.35 -14.25 1.53
CA GLU A 55 13.32 -14.74 0.56
C GLU A 55 13.48 -13.83 -0.67
N LEU A 56 12.49 -12.97 -0.95
CA LEU A 56 12.55 -11.94 -1.99
C LEU A 56 12.74 -10.53 -1.42
N GLY A 57 12.98 -10.40 -0.10
CA GLY A 57 13.10 -9.11 0.59
C GLY A 57 11.80 -8.29 0.63
N ILE A 58 10.66 -8.94 0.40
CA ILE A 58 9.33 -8.31 0.41
C ILE A 58 8.83 -8.27 1.85
N ALA A 59 8.60 -7.07 2.35
CA ALA A 59 8.10 -6.85 3.70
C ALA A 59 6.59 -7.10 3.78
N PRO A 60 6.05 -7.39 4.99
CA PRO A 60 4.61 -7.46 5.21
C PRO A 60 3.90 -6.17 4.81
N LEU A 61 2.68 -6.33 4.30
CA LEU A 61 1.72 -5.25 4.01
C LEU A 61 0.48 -5.31 4.92
N ASP A 62 0.45 -6.24 5.87
CA ASP A 62 -0.54 -6.24 6.95
C ASP A 62 0.09 -6.82 8.23
N PRO A 63 0.49 -5.98 9.20
CA PRO A 63 0.35 -4.52 9.20
C PRO A 63 1.27 -3.79 8.20
N VAL A 64 0.83 -2.63 7.69
CA VAL A 64 1.70 -1.62 7.08
C VAL A 64 2.16 -0.64 8.14
N GLU A 65 3.46 -0.54 8.33
CA GLU A 65 4.07 0.48 9.19
C GLU A 65 4.35 1.74 8.38
N LEU A 66 3.67 2.85 8.72
CA LEU A 66 3.86 4.16 8.08
C LEU A 66 4.84 5.06 8.84
N GLY A 67 5.07 4.79 10.13
CA GLY A 67 5.89 5.65 10.98
C GLY A 67 5.16 6.98 11.26
N THR A 68 5.77 8.09 10.85
CA THR A 68 5.18 9.43 11.05
C THR A 68 4.41 9.89 9.82
N VAL A 69 3.16 10.31 10.04
CA VAL A 69 2.30 10.91 9.02
C VAL A 69 1.92 12.32 9.46
N PHE A 70 2.26 13.29 8.63
CA PHE A 70 1.89 14.69 8.84
C PHE A 70 0.67 15.03 7.98
N VAL A 71 -0.32 15.65 8.60
CA VAL A 71 -1.43 16.30 7.92
C VAL A 71 -1.11 17.79 7.89
N ASP A 72 -0.73 18.27 6.71
CA ASP A 72 -0.37 19.67 6.48
C ASP A 72 -1.62 20.44 6.03
N ASN A 73 -2.41 20.89 7.01
CA ASN A 73 -3.58 21.73 6.80
C ASN A 73 -3.36 23.06 7.56
N PRO A 74 -3.52 24.24 6.92
CA PRO A 74 -3.36 25.54 7.58
C PRO A 74 -4.20 25.71 8.85
N ALA A 75 -5.40 25.12 8.88
CA ALA A 75 -6.30 25.19 10.03
C ALA A 75 -6.04 24.10 11.06
N LEU A 76 -5.37 23.00 10.69
CA LEU A 76 -5.20 21.82 11.52
C LEU A 76 -3.78 21.28 11.47
N LYS A 77 -3.05 21.41 12.58
CA LYS A 77 -1.79 20.69 12.76
C LYS A 77 -2.10 19.33 13.36
N LEU A 78 -1.97 18.29 12.56
CA LEU A 78 -2.19 16.91 13.00
C LEU A 78 -1.00 16.04 12.61
N THR A 79 -0.38 15.45 13.62
CA THR A 79 0.73 14.50 13.45
C THR A 79 0.32 13.16 14.01
N PHE A 80 0.49 12.11 13.21
CA PHE A 80 0.43 10.73 13.66
C PHE A 80 1.84 10.17 13.76
N THR A 81 2.12 9.45 14.84
CA THR A 81 3.37 8.73 15.10
C THR A 81 3.07 7.28 15.43
N ASP A 82 4.04 6.40 15.20
CA ASP A 82 3.87 4.94 15.32
C ASP A 82 2.64 4.44 14.55
N THR A 83 2.46 5.01 13.35
CA THR A 83 1.26 4.81 12.55
C THR A 83 1.29 3.43 11.92
N VAL A 84 0.30 2.62 12.26
CA VAL A 84 0.13 1.25 11.77
C VAL A 84 -1.24 1.10 11.12
N VAL A 85 -1.26 0.52 9.92
CA VAL A 85 -2.49 0.21 9.18
C VAL A 85 -2.64 -1.30 9.04
N THR A 86 -3.80 -1.81 9.44
CA THR A 86 -4.15 -3.24 9.34
C THR A 86 -5.39 -3.44 8.47
N GLY A 87 -5.58 -4.63 7.93
CA GLY A 87 -6.78 -5.05 7.19
C GLY A 87 -6.59 -5.15 5.67
N LEU A 88 -5.40 -4.81 5.16
CA LEU A 88 -5.08 -4.98 3.74
C LEU A 88 -5.06 -6.45 3.32
N LYS A 89 -4.74 -7.40 4.22
CA LYS A 89 -4.81 -8.85 3.95
C LYS A 89 -6.20 -9.30 3.52
N GLY A 90 -7.24 -8.62 3.99
CA GLY A 90 -8.64 -8.89 3.67
C GLY A 90 -9.15 -8.21 2.41
N PHE A 91 -8.27 -7.69 1.55
CA PHE A 91 -8.69 -7.03 0.33
C PHE A 91 -9.42 -7.99 -0.63
N ARG A 92 -10.37 -7.44 -1.37
CA ARG A 92 -11.09 -8.12 -2.46
C ARG A 92 -10.77 -7.43 -3.76
N VAL A 93 -10.28 -8.18 -4.75
CA VAL A 93 -10.15 -7.66 -6.12
C VAL A 93 -11.55 -7.45 -6.69
N ASN A 94 -11.79 -6.27 -7.24
CA ASN A 94 -13.01 -5.93 -7.97
C ASN A 94 -12.82 -6.21 -9.46
N THR A 95 -11.73 -5.69 -10.04
CA THR A 95 -11.34 -5.96 -11.41
C THR A 95 -9.82 -5.88 -11.57
N TYR A 96 -9.28 -6.66 -12.50
CA TYR A 96 -7.92 -6.46 -13.00
C TYR A 96 -7.90 -6.39 -14.54
N LYS A 97 -7.11 -5.46 -15.08
CA LYS A 97 -6.88 -5.32 -16.52
C LYS A 97 -5.40 -5.12 -16.79
N ILE A 98 -4.86 -5.86 -17.74
CA ILE A 98 -3.48 -5.72 -18.21
C ILE A 98 -3.45 -5.63 -19.74
N ASN A 99 -2.60 -4.76 -20.25
CA ASN A 99 -2.21 -4.71 -21.65
C ASN A 99 -0.67 -4.83 -21.69
N PRO A 100 -0.15 -6.05 -21.86
CA PRO A 100 1.28 -6.31 -21.87
C PRO A 100 2.03 -5.62 -23.01
N ASP A 101 1.37 -5.38 -24.15
CA ASP A 101 2.00 -4.72 -25.31
C ASP A 101 2.17 -3.22 -25.10
N LYS A 102 1.29 -2.61 -24.29
CA LYS A 102 1.37 -1.19 -23.93
C LYS A 102 2.08 -0.94 -22.61
N GLY A 103 2.45 -1.99 -21.87
CA GLY A 103 3.03 -1.87 -20.53
C GLY A 103 2.09 -1.18 -19.56
N LYS A 104 0.78 -1.50 -19.59
CA LYS A 104 -0.22 -0.84 -18.73
C LYS A 104 -1.09 -1.83 -18.00
N ALA A 105 -1.41 -1.52 -16.76
CA ALA A 105 -2.37 -2.29 -15.99
C ALA A 105 -3.23 -1.41 -15.09
N THR A 106 -4.35 -1.98 -14.65
CA THR A 106 -5.28 -1.36 -13.72
C THR A 106 -5.73 -2.42 -12.73
N LEU A 107 -5.54 -2.15 -11.45
CA LEU A 107 -6.04 -2.94 -10.35
C LEU A 107 -7.09 -2.12 -9.60
N ASP A 108 -8.29 -2.66 -9.48
CA ASP A 108 -9.37 -2.14 -8.64
C ASP A 108 -9.61 -3.13 -7.50
N PHE A 109 -9.49 -2.67 -6.25
CA PHE A 109 -9.72 -3.49 -5.09
C PHE A 109 -10.41 -2.73 -3.96
N THR A 110 -11.01 -3.47 -3.03
CA THR A 110 -11.67 -2.92 -1.84
C THR A 110 -11.14 -3.61 -0.59
N ALA A 111 -10.88 -2.86 0.46
CA ALA A 111 -10.50 -3.39 1.77
C ALA A 111 -11.21 -2.66 2.91
N ASN A 112 -11.37 -3.33 4.05
CA ASN A 112 -11.69 -2.68 5.32
C ASN A 112 -10.38 -2.50 6.08
N VAL A 113 -10.03 -1.26 6.41
CA VAL A 113 -8.75 -0.96 7.06
C VAL A 113 -8.95 -0.29 8.39
N THR A 114 -7.99 -0.48 9.30
CA THR A 114 -7.92 0.23 10.57
C THR A 114 -6.54 0.84 10.72
N LEU A 115 -6.50 2.16 10.88
CA LEU A 115 -5.31 2.89 11.29
C LEU A 115 -5.30 2.99 12.82
N LYS A 116 -4.14 2.74 13.43
CA LYS A 116 -3.84 3.04 14.82
C LYS A 116 -2.57 3.87 14.87
N ALA A 117 -2.53 4.87 15.72
CA ALA A 117 -1.37 5.74 15.88
C ALA A 117 -1.50 6.53 17.18
N HIS A 118 -0.36 6.94 17.73
CA HIS A 118 -0.33 8.07 18.64
C HIS A 118 -0.51 9.35 17.82
N TYR A 119 -1.37 10.27 18.26
CA TYR A 119 -1.67 11.52 17.56
C TYR A 119 -1.39 12.73 18.46
N VAL A 120 -0.92 13.81 17.84
CA VAL A 120 -0.91 15.15 18.41
C VAL A 120 -1.64 16.07 17.45
N MET A 121 -2.62 16.80 17.98
CA MET A 121 -3.51 17.65 17.19
C MET A 121 -3.74 18.99 17.89
N ASP A 122 -3.59 20.07 17.14
CA ASP A 122 -3.94 21.43 17.57
C ASP A 122 -4.43 22.24 16.37
N GLY A 123 -5.60 22.84 16.49
CA GLY A 123 -6.19 23.67 15.44
C GLY A 123 -7.70 23.54 15.38
N GLN A 124 -8.23 23.46 14.18
CA GLN A 124 -9.65 23.50 13.88
C GLN A 124 -9.97 22.55 12.72
N VAL A 125 -10.99 21.72 12.93
CA VAL A 125 -11.59 20.88 11.87
C VAL A 125 -12.94 21.49 11.52
N LEU A 126 -13.10 21.94 10.28
CA LEU A 126 -14.25 22.73 9.83
C LEU A 126 -14.47 23.98 10.71
N ILE A 127 -15.46 23.94 11.61
CA ILE A 127 -15.79 25.03 12.54
C ILE A 127 -15.43 24.70 13.99
N LEU A 128 -14.94 23.48 14.26
CA LEU A 128 -14.68 23.01 15.62
C LEU A 128 -13.21 23.14 15.99
N PRO A 129 -12.87 23.96 17.00
CA PRO A 129 -11.57 23.91 17.63
C PRO A 129 -11.33 22.52 18.20
N ILE A 130 -10.17 21.94 17.90
CA ILE A 130 -9.82 20.60 18.33
C ILE A 130 -8.37 20.57 18.82
N LYS A 131 -8.20 19.96 19.99
CA LYS A 131 -6.89 19.76 20.59
C LYS A 131 -6.83 18.42 21.28
N GLY A 132 -5.73 17.70 21.14
CA GLY A 132 -5.51 16.47 21.88
C GLY A 132 -4.16 15.86 21.59
N ASP A 133 -3.78 14.97 22.49
CA ASP A 133 -2.53 14.22 22.48
C ASP A 133 -2.85 12.84 23.07
N GLY A 134 -2.76 11.77 22.27
CA GLY A 134 -3.08 10.44 22.77
C GLY A 134 -3.20 9.40 21.67
N GLU A 135 -3.90 8.31 21.97
CA GLU A 135 -4.12 7.22 21.01
C GLU A 135 -5.30 7.52 20.08
N SER A 136 -5.11 7.20 18.80
CA SER A 136 -6.12 7.26 17.76
C SER A 136 -6.41 5.89 17.17
N ARG A 137 -7.66 5.68 16.78
CA ARG A 137 -8.10 4.54 15.96
C ARG A 137 -9.08 5.03 14.91
N ILE A 138 -8.74 4.86 13.65
CA ILE A 138 -9.59 5.23 12.51
C ILE A 138 -9.95 3.95 11.76
N LYS A 139 -11.22 3.59 11.74
CA LYS A 139 -11.72 2.46 10.93
C LYS A 139 -12.29 3.00 9.63
N ILE A 140 -11.91 2.43 8.50
CA ILE A 140 -12.45 2.75 7.19
C ILE A 140 -13.15 1.51 6.64
N THR A 141 -14.42 1.67 6.30
CA THR A 141 -15.23 0.61 5.70
C THR A 141 -15.29 0.81 4.19
N ASN A 142 -15.09 -0.28 3.45
CA ASN A 142 -15.12 -0.34 1.99
C ASN A 142 -14.22 0.72 1.35
N LEU A 143 -12.96 0.82 1.79
CA LEU A 143 -11.95 1.60 1.09
C LEU A 143 -11.68 0.96 -0.27
N ASN A 144 -12.23 1.56 -1.32
CA ASN A 144 -12.01 1.17 -2.70
C ASN A 144 -10.87 1.99 -3.29
N ILE A 145 -9.88 1.31 -3.87
CA ILE A 145 -8.71 1.92 -4.49
C ILE A 145 -8.57 1.38 -5.91
N VAL A 146 -8.43 2.30 -6.86
CA VAL A 146 -8.11 2.00 -8.25
C VAL A 146 -6.71 2.50 -8.53
N VAL A 147 -5.78 1.60 -8.83
CA VAL A 147 -4.40 1.92 -9.21
C VAL A 147 -4.22 1.62 -10.68
N LYS A 148 -3.94 2.65 -11.47
CA LYS A 148 -3.52 2.55 -12.88
C LYS A 148 -2.01 2.72 -12.91
N TYR A 149 -1.30 1.75 -13.44
CA TYR A 149 0.16 1.80 -13.45
C TYR A 149 0.72 1.44 -14.82
N ASP A 150 1.80 2.12 -15.18
CA ASP A 150 2.64 1.74 -16.31
C ASP A 150 3.72 0.79 -15.78
N PHE A 151 4.09 -0.21 -16.56
CA PHE A 151 5.21 -1.08 -16.27
C PHE A 151 6.10 -1.23 -17.49
N VAL A 152 7.39 -1.37 -17.24
CA VAL A 152 8.42 -1.52 -18.27
C VAL A 152 9.27 -2.74 -17.97
N GLU A 153 9.77 -3.38 -19.01
CA GLU A 153 10.74 -4.45 -18.88
C GLU A 153 12.15 -3.88 -19.00
N ARG A 154 13.02 -4.20 -18.04
CA ARG A 154 14.45 -3.87 -18.04
C ARG A 154 15.22 -5.10 -17.58
N ASP A 155 16.22 -5.53 -18.36
CA ASP A 155 17.03 -6.70 -18.07
C ASP A 155 16.19 -7.96 -17.75
N GLY A 156 15.11 -8.16 -18.52
CA GLY A 156 14.20 -9.29 -18.36
C GLY A 156 13.28 -9.23 -17.13
N HIS A 157 13.23 -8.11 -16.41
CA HIS A 157 12.43 -7.92 -15.20
C HIS A 157 11.47 -6.75 -15.36
N TRP A 158 10.31 -6.84 -14.71
CA TRP A 158 9.35 -5.74 -14.72
C TRP A 158 9.68 -4.67 -13.67
N ASN A 159 9.28 -3.45 -13.97
CA ASN A 159 9.33 -2.34 -13.02
C ASN A 159 8.12 -1.43 -13.26
N VAL A 160 7.58 -0.88 -12.18
CA VAL A 160 6.49 0.10 -12.18
C VAL A 160 7.08 1.49 -11.92
N PRO A 161 7.43 2.26 -12.97
CA PRO A 161 8.01 3.59 -12.83
C PRO A 161 6.98 4.67 -12.47
N SER A 162 5.71 4.46 -12.83
CA SER A 162 4.65 5.44 -12.64
C SER A 162 3.31 4.78 -12.37
N TYR A 163 2.52 5.42 -11.51
CA TYR A 163 1.15 5.04 -11.24
C TYR A 163 0.32 6.27 -10.92
N LYS A 164 -0.99 6.13 -11.11
CA LYS A 164 -2.03 7.06 -10.67
C LYS A 164 -3.05 6.27 -9.90
N ASP A 165 -3.47 6.82 -8.77
CA ASP A 165 -4.49 6.23 -7.94
C ASP A 165 -5.71 7.13 -7.81
N HIS A 166 -6.83 6.49 -7.51
CA HIS A 166 -8.03 7.12 -7.03
C HIS A 166 -8.62 6.24 -5.95
N TYR A 167 -9.20 6.85 -4.92
CA TYR A 167 -9.85 6.10 -3.86
C TYR A 167 -11.17 6.74 -3.44
N LYS A 168 -12.05 5.90 -2.93
CA LYS A 168 -13.29 6.27 -2.26
C LYS A 168 -13.52 5.32 -1.10
N MET A 169 -14.36 5.73 -0.15
CA MET A 169 -14.72 4.89 0.99
C MET A 169 -16.17 5.14 1.36
N ASP A 170 -16.83 4.14 1.93
CA ASP A 170 -18.25 4.25 2.26
C ASP A 170 -18.47 4.83 3.67
N ARG A 171 -17.47 4.67 4.55
CA ARG A 171 -17.53 5.17 5.93
C ARG A 171 -16.16 5.28 6.55
N ALA A 172 -15.97 6.29 7.40
CA ALA A 172 -14.92 6.31 8.41
C ALA A 172 -15.50 6.44 9.82
N GLN A 173 -14.82 5.82 10.79
CA GLN A 173 -15.12 5.95 12.20
C GLN A 173 -13.87 6.32 12.95
N PHE A 174 -13.91 7.46 13.63
CA PHE A 174 -12.80 7.97 14.41
C PHE A 174 -12.94 7.54 15.85
N LYS A 175 -11.83 7.38 16.56
CA LYS A 175 -11.79 7.32 18.03
C LYS A 175 -10.47 7.95 18.47
N PHE A 176 -10.57 9.07 19.15
CA PHE A 176 -9.43 9.79 19.71
C PHE A 176 -9.53 9.76 21.23
N THR A 177 -8.42 9.46 21.90
CA THR A 177 -8.33 9.49 23.37
C THR A 177 -7.67 10.79 23.82
N ASN A 178 -7.98 11.24 25.04
CA ASN A 178 -7.37 12.45 25.63
C ASN A 178 -7.55 13.74 24.80
N LEU A 179 -8.69 13.88 24.12
CA LEU A 179 -9.13 15.17 23.58
C LEU A 179 -9.32 16.19 24.73
N PHE A 180 -8.89 17.43 24.51
CA PHE A 180 -9.01 18.56 25.45
C PHE A 180 -8.53 18.25 26.88
N GLY A 181 -7.42 17.50 27.01
CA GLY A 181 -6.87 17.13 28.32
C GLY A 181 -7.80 16.24 29.16
N GLY A 182 -8.68 15.47 28.50
CA GLY A 182 -9.59 14.54 29.17
C GLY A 182 -10.96 15.13 29.55
N ASN A 183 -11.30 16.35 29.09
CA ASN A 183 -12.65 16.89 29.27
C ASN A 183 -13.68 16.01 28.53
N LYS A 184 -14.49 15.27 29.30
CA LYS A 184 -15.42 14.26 28.76
C LYS A 184 -16.51 14.85 27.87
N GLU A 185 -17.03 16.03 28.22
CA GLU A 185 -18.14 16.66 27.49
C GLU A 185 -17.67 17.13 26.11
N LEU A 186 -16.56 17.86 26.05
CA LEU A 186 -15.96 18.29 24.80
C LEU A 186 -15.51 17.09 23.95
N ALA A 187 -14.86 16.10 24.58
CA ALA A 187 -14.43 14.89 23.88
C ALA A 187 -15.61 14.14 23.25
N GLN A 188 -16.74 13.96 23.96
CA GLN A 188 -17.92 13.28 23.42
C GLN A 188 -18.57 14.06 22.28
N THR A 189 -18.65 15.39 22.41
CA THR A 189 -19.20 16.27 21.37
C THR A 189 -18.34 16.22 20.11
N THR A 190 -17.02 16.37 20.23
CA THR A 190 -16.08 16.27 19.11
C THR A 190 -16.07 14.88 18.48
N GLN A 191 -16.14 13.83 19.30
CA GLN A 191 -16.23 12.45 18.81
C GLN A 191 -17.50 12.23 17.96
N ARG A 192 -18.64 12.77 18.38
CA ARG A 192 -19.89 12.71 17.61
C ARG A 192 -19.75 13.45 16.29
N PHE A 193 -19.31 14.72 16.36
CA PHE A 193 -19.14 15.57 15.19
C PHE A 193 -18.21 14.93 14.15
N THR A 194 -17.08 14.38 14.58
CA THR A 194 -16.10 13.77 13.65
C THR A 194 -16.66 12.55 12.93
N ASN A 195 -17.50 11.76 13.59
CA ASN A 195 -18.13 10.59 12.97
C ASN A 195 -19.35 10.96 12.09
N GLU A 196 -20.08 12.03 12.42
CA GLU A 196 -21.17 12.55 11.60
C GLU A 196 -20.65 13.23 10.32
N ASN A 197 -19.52 13.93 10.40
CA ASN A 197 -18.91 14.67 9.30
C ASN A 197 -17.69 13.96 8.70
N TRP A 198 -17.68 12.62 8.75
CA TRP A 198 -16.50 11.81 8.45
C TRP A 198 -15.95 12.04 7.03
N GLU A 199 -16.81 12.27 6.06
CA GLU A 199 -16.44 12.39 4.64
C GLU A 199 -15.55 13.62 4.42
N ILE A 200 -15.98 14.77 4.94
CA ILE A 200 -15.23 16.02 4.84
C ILE A 200 -13.89 15.88 5.58
N ILE A 201 -13.90 15.28 6.77
CA ILE A 201 -12.68 15.09 7.56
C ILE A 201 -11.69 14.18 6.83
N MET A 202 -12.15 13.06 6.27
CA MET A 202 -11.29 12.16 5.49
C MET A 202 -10.72 12.84 4.25
N SER A 203 -11.45 13.77 3.63
CA SER A 203 -10.93 14.51 2.48
C SER A 203 -9.71 15.37 2.85
N GLU A 204 -9.63 15.83 4.11
CA GLU A 204 -8.50 16.62 4.61
C GLU A 204 -7.35 15.75 5.14
N ILE A 205 -7.65 14.68 5.88
CA ILE A 205 -6.61 13.94 6.64
C ILE A 205 -6.11 12.65 5.99
N ALA A 206 -6.89 12.04 5.11
CA ALA A 206 -6.53 10.77 4.48
C ALA A 206 -5.41 10.84 3.42
N PRO A 207 -5.29 11.90 2.58
CA PRO A 207 -4.39 11.88 1.44
C PRO A 207 -2.92 11.52 1.77
N PRO A 208 -2.29 12.06 2.83
CA PRO A 208 -0.92 11.72 3.19
C PRO A 208 -0.76 10.22 3.53
N ALA A 209 -1.67 9.67 4.32
CA ALA A 209 -1.64 8.26 4.73
C ALA A 209 -1.88 7.33 3.54
N ILE A 210 -2.92 7.59 2.73
CA ILE A 210 -3.23 6.76 1.54
C ILE A 210 -2.07 6.77 0.53
N LYS A 211 -1.48 7.95 0.28
CA LYS A 211 -0.30 8.07 -0.60
C LYS A 211 0.87 7.21 -0.11
N GLN A 212 1.15 7.21 1.19
CA GLN A 212 2.22 6.40 1.77
C GLN A 212 1.91 4.89 1.70
N ILE A 213 0.67 4.48 1.98
CA ILE A 213 0.22 3.09 1.87
C ILE A 213 0.42 2.58 0.43
N ILE A 214 -0.10 3.31 -0.55
CA ILE A 214 0.00 2.94 -1.97
C ILE A 214 1.46 2.87 -2.39
N LYS A 215 2.27 3.86 -2.00
CA LYS A 215 3.72 3.83 -2.27
C LYS A 215 4.38 2.56 -1.71
N LYS A 216 4.13 2.19 -0.45
CA LYS A 216 4.71 1.00 0.16
C LYS A 216 4.29 -0.29 -0.55
N CYS A 217 3.02 -0.39 -0.97
CA CYS A 217 2.53 -1.49 -1.78
C CYS A 217 3.27 -1.58 -3.13
N VAL A 218 3.38 -0.45 -3.85
CA VAL A 218 4.10 -0.40 -5.13
C VAL A 218 5.58 -0.72 -4.95
N ASP A 219 6.23 -0.26 -3.88
CA ASP A 219 7.62 -0.59 -3.58
C ASP A 219 7.81 -2.11 -3.37
N GLN A 220 6.88 -2.78 -2.69
CA GLN A 220 6.91 -4.24 -2.53
C GLN A 220 6.64 -4.98 -3.85
N VAL A 221 5.72 -4.49 -4.68
CA VAL A 221 5.48 -5.03 -6.03
C VAL A 221 6.71 -4.86 -6.92
N ASN A 222 7.42 -3.74 -6.82
CA ASN A 222 8.66 -3.52 -7.56
C ASN A 222 9.79 -4.45 -7.12
N LYS A 223 9.89 -4.75 -5.81
CA LYS A 223 10.83 -5.79 -5.35
C LYS A 223 10.48 -7.16 -5.92
N PHE A 224 9.19 -7.51 -5.92
CA PHE A 224 8.72 -8.75 -6.52
C PHE A 224 9.05 -8.84 -8.01
N PHE A 225 8.68 -7.81 -8.78
CA PHE A 225 8.96 -7.75 -10.22
C PHE A 225 10.45 -7.68 -10.57
N GLY A 226 11.27 -7.09 -9.69
CA GLY A 226 12.73 -7.07 -9.83
C GLY A 226 13.41 -8.38 -9.44
N ALA A 227 12.74 -9.25 -8.67
CA ALA A 227 13.29 -10.54 -8.26
C ALA A 227 12.90 -11.70 -9.20
N ILE A 228 11.76 -11.58 -9.89
CA ILE A 228 11.22 -12.64 -10.74
C ILE A 228 11.29 -12.20 -12.23
N PRO A 229 11.85 -13.03 -13.13
CA PRO A 229 11.86 -12.73 -14.56
C PRO A 229 10.45 -12.50 -15.11
N ALA A 230 10.30 -11.54 -16.02
CA ALA A 230 9.06 -11.23 -16.73
C ALA A 230 8.45 -12.46 -17.40
N ALA A 231 9.28 -13.35 -17.95
CA ALA A 231 8.86 -14.60 -18.58
C ALA A 231 8.27 -15.62 -17.59
N GLU A 232 8.63 -15.54 -16.30
CA GLU A 232 8.05 -16.38 -15.24
C GLU A 232 6.75 -15.76 -14.69
N LEU A 233 6.66 -14.42 -14.64
CA LEU A 233 5.45 -13.69 -14.24
C LEU A 233 4.32 -13.86 -15.27
N LEU A 234 4.67 -13.81 -16.55
CA LEU A 234 3.74 -13.87 -17.67
C LEU A 234 4.35 -14.67 -18.86
N PRO A 235 4.42 -16.01 -18.75
CA PRO A 235 4.99 -16.88 -19.77
C PRO A 235 4.24 -16.82 -21.10
N SER A 236 4.93 -17.07 -22.22
CA SER A 236 4.31 -17.04 -23.55
C SER A 236 3.33 -18.19 -23.80
N ASN A 237 3.54 -19.35 -23.14
CA ASN A 237 2.73 -20.58 -23.19
C ASN A 237 2.67 -21.24 -21.82
#